data_AF-A0A935PIA6-F1
#
_entry.id   AF-A0A935PIA6-F1
#
_cell.length_a   1.000
_cell.length_b   1.000
_cell.length_c   1.000
_cell.angle_alpha   90.00
_cell.angle_beta   90.00
_cell.angle_gamma   90.00
#
_symmetry.space_group_name_H-M   'P 1'
#
loop_
_entity.id
_entity.type
_entity.pdbx_description
1 polymer ?
#
loop_
_entity_poly.entity_id
_entity_poly.type
_entity_poly.pdbx_seq_one_letter_code
_entity_poly.pdbx_strand_id
1 'polypeptide(L)'
;MAESPDTQAPRPTHTPSEPFTRASLYLGPLFEAHGFRCMAREYSEGSEASASAEYGLGDVRLRLVWEGEERVLFIECARASGASLISRWIDIEWAVAGERLEVDRDLTDARLERLAAALVAFLARGRAEAS
;
A
#
# COMPACT_ATOMS: atom_id res chain seq x y z
N MET A 1 -40.36 6.95 -28.62
CA MET A 1 -39.35 5.88 -28.76
C MET A 1 -38.24 6.22 -27.79
N ALA A 2 -37.90 5.29 -26.91
CA ALA A 2 -36.91 5.49 -25.86
C ALA A 2 -35.53 5.16 -26.42
N GLU A 3 -34.60 6.11 -26.35
CA GLU A 3 -33.18 5.84 -26.51
C GLU A 3 -32.50 6.34 -25.23
N SER A 4 -32.22 5.39 -24.35
CA SER A 4 -31.30 5.58 -23.24
C SER A 4 -29.88 5.43 -23.81
N PRO A 5 -29.03 6.47 -23.78
CA PRO A 5 -27.64 6.28 -24.14
C PRO A 5 -26.89 5.61 -22.99
N ASP A 6 -26.37 4.42 -23.29
CA ASP A 6 -25.19 3.76 -22.74
C ASP A 6 -24.72 4.19 -21.34
N THR A 7 -24.97 3.31 -20.37
CA THR A 7 -24.14 3.22 -19.17
C THR A 7 -22.79 2.62 -19.55
N GLN A 8 -21.93 3.42 -20.18
CA GLN A 8 -20.54 3.07 -20.39
C GLN A 8 -19.84 3.16 -19.03
N ALA A 9 -19.62 2.03 -18.38
CA ALA A 9 -18.76 1.98 -17.20
C ALA A 9 -17.41 2.62 -17.56
N PRO A 10 -16.88 3.59 -16.77
CA PRO A 10 -15.62 4.23 -17.10
C PRO A 10 -14.52 3.17 -17.12
N ARG A 11 -13.84 3.06 -18.26
CA ARG A 11 -12.54 2.36 -18.34
C ARG A 11 -11.59 3.09 -17.38
N PRO A 12 -10.77 2.40 -16.57
CA PRO A 12 -9.73 3.08 -15.81
C PRO A 12 -8.74 3.71 -16.81
N THR A 13 -8.82 5.01 -17.00
CA THR A 13 -8.08 5.75 -18.05
C THR A 13 -6.82 6.44 -17.56
N HIS A 14 -6.39 6.24 -16.31
CA HIS A 14 -5.34 7.06 -15.72
C HIS A 14 -4.08 6.28 -15.35
N THR A 15 -2.94 6.89 -15.72
CA THR A 15 -1.62 6.39 -15.40
C THR A 15 -1.32 6.78 -13.94
N PRO A 16 -0.94 5.83 -13.07
CA PRO A 16 -0.58 6.15 -11.69
C PRO A 16 0.53 7.19 -11.58
N SER A 17 0.58 7.91 -10.46
CA SER A 17 1.66 8.86 -10.18
C SER A 17 3.03 8.17 -10.28
N GLU A 18 4.04 8.91 -10.75
CA GLU A 18 5.40 8.36 -10.90
C GLU A 18 5.95 7.80 -9.57
N PRO A 19 5.84 8.49 -8.40
CA PRO A 19 6.33 7.95 -7.13
C PRO A 19 5.69 6.61 -6.77
N PHE A 20 4.36 6.49 -6.93
CA PHE A 20 3.65 5.26 -6.63
C PHE A 20 3.98 4.14 -7.61
N THR A 21 4.11 4.45 -8.90
CA THR A 21 4.49 3.49 -9.94
C THR A 21 5.87 2.91 -9.66
N ARG A 22 6.85 3.78 -9.40
CA ARG A 22 8.21 3.36 -9.06
C ARG A 22 8.24 2.53 -7.77
N ALA A 23 7.53 2.97 -6.73
CA ALA A 23 7.42 2.24 -5.48
C ALA A 23 6.79 0.85 -5.67
N SER A 24 5.73 0.75 -6.48
CA SER A 24 5.06 -0.52 -6.77
C SER A 24 5.97 -1.48 -7.54
N LEU A 25 6.76 -0.98 -8.49
CA LEU A 25 7.72 -1.80 -9.25
C LEU A 25 8.87 -2.28 -8.35
N TYR A 26 9.32 -1.45 -7.41
CA TYR A 26 10.42 -1.79 -6.51
C TYR A 26 9.99 -2.72 -5.36
N LEU A 27 8.89 -2.40 -4.68
CA LEU A 27 8.43 -3.09 -3.48
C LEU A 27 7.49 -4.27 -3.78
N GLY A 28 6.78 -4.24 -4.91
CA GLY A 28 5.87 -5.31 -5.35
C GLY A 28 6.51 -6.71 -5.30
N PRO A 29 7.67 -6.91 -5.96
CA PRO A 29 8.39 -8.19 -5.91
C PRO A 29 8.78 -8.62 -4.50
N LEU A 30 9.03 -7.69 -3.58
CA LEU A 30 9.36 -7.99 -2.19
C LEU A 30 8.15 -8.52 -1.41
N PHE A 31 6.96 -7.92 -1.61
CA PHE A 31 5.71 -8.48 -1.06
C PHE A 31 5.50 -9.93 -1.55
N GLU A 32 5.65 -10.14 -2.86
CA GLU A 32 5.46 -11.45 -3.50
C GLU A 32 6.48 -12.49 -3.03
N ALA A 33 7.75 -12.11 -2.87
CA ALA A 33 8.80 -12.98 -2.32
C ALA A 33 8.50 -13.46 -0.89
N HIS A 34 7.72 -12.69 -0.13
CA HIS A 34 7.23 -13.06 1.20
C HIS A 34 5.87 -13.76 1.19
N GLY A 35 5.35 -14.13 0.01
CA GLY A 35 4.13 -14.90 -0.18
C GLY A 35 2.84 -14.08 -0.22
N PHE A 36 2.93 -12.76 -0.13
CA PHE A 36 1.76 -11.90 -0.30
C PHE A 36 1.31 -11.87 -1.76
N ARG A 37 0.00 -11.72 -1.96
CA ARG A 37 -0.59 -11.56 -3.29
C ARG A 37 -1.23 -10.18 -3.39
N CYS A 38 -1.04 -9.50 -4.52
CA CYS A 38 -1.74 -8.25 -4.81
C CYS A 38 -3.24 -8.54 -4.94
N MET A 39 -4.04 -7.87 -4.12
CA MET A 39 -5.49 -8.04 -4.03
C MET A 39 -6.22 -6.95 -4.81
N ALA A 40 -5.76 -5.71 -4.69
CA ALA A 40 -6.40 -4.54 -5.28
C ALA A 40 -5.38 -3.43 -5.55
N ARG A 41 -5.72 -2.57 -6.51
CA ARG A 41 -5.02 -1.30 -6.76
C ARG A 41 -6.07 -0.21 -6.94
N GLU A 42 -5.89 0.91 -6.27
CA GLU A 42 -6.82 2.04 -6.30
C GLU A 42 -6.07 3.31 -6.68
N TYR A 43 -6.73 4.15 -7.49
CA TYR A 43 -6.18 5.40 -7.99
C TYR A 43 -7.25 6.48 -7.86
N SER A 44 -6.98 7.53 -7.09
CA SER A 44 -7.85 8.70 -6.95
C SER A 44 -7.58 9.73 -8.05
N GLU A 45 -8.56 10.58 -8.33
CA GLU A 45 -8.47 11.63 -9.36
C GLU A 45 -8.11 13.00 -8.77
N GLY A 46 -7.42 13.86 -9.55
CA GLY A 46 -7.12 15.25 -9.18
C GLY A 46 -5.63 15.59 -9.10
N SER A 47 -5.32 16.87 -8.84
CA SER A 47 -3.93 17.35 -8.67
C SER A 47 -3.21 16.75 -7.45
N GLU A 48 -3.98 16.23 -6.50
CA GLU A 48 -3.54 15.63 -5.23
C GLU A 48 -3.84 14.13 -5.21
N ALA A 49 -3.90 13.50 -6.39
CA ALA A 49 -4.27 12.11 -6.56
C ALA A 49 -3.44 11.15 -5.68
N SER A 50 -4.13 10.49 -4.74
CA SER A 50 -3.61 9.38 -3.95
C SER A 50 -3.73 8.05 -4.72
N ALA A 51 -2.88 7.10 -4.37
CA ALA A 51 -2.87 5.78 -4.97
C ALA A 51 -2.52 4.72 -3.92
N SER A 52 -3.10 3.53 -4.06
CA SER A 52 -2.84 2.42 -3.14
C SER A 52 -2.71 1.08 -3.86
N ALA A 53 -1.92 0.16 -3.29
CA ALA A 53 -1.87 -1.24 -3.70
C ALA A 53 -1.95 -2.12 -2.46
N GLU A 54 -2.98 -2.94 -2.38
CA GLU A 54 -3.22 -3.84 -1.25
C GLU A 54 -2.70 -5.25 -1.55
N TYR A 55 -2.06 -5.85 -0.55
CA TYR A 55 -1.45 -7.16 -0.59
C TYR A 55 -1.94 -8.01 0.59
N GLY A 56 -2.29 -9.27 0.34
CA GLY A 56 -2.82 -10.18 1.35
C GLY A 56 -2.01 -11.46 1.51
N LEU A 57 -1.84 -11.89 2.77
CA LEU A 57 -1.33 -13.21 3.14
C LEU A 57 -2.03 -13.69 4.41
N GLY A 58 -2.82 -14.75 4.31
CA GLY A 58 -3.60 -15.25 5.45
C GLY A 58 -4.45 -14.15 6.09
N ASP A 59 -4.22 -13.92 7.38
CA ASP A 59 -4.89 -12.94 8.23
C ASP A 59 -4.15 -11.59 8.32
N VAL A 60 -3.18 -11.35 7.44
CA VAL A 60 -2.46 -10.08 7.33
C VAL A 60 -2.81 -9.39 6.01
N ARG A 61 -2.99 -8.07 6.10
CA ARG A 61 -3.08 -7.15 4.97
C ARG A 61 -1.99 -6.11 5.09
N LEU A 62 -1.33 -5.84 3.97
CA LEU A 62 -0.39 -4.75 3.80
C LEU A 62 -0.86 -3.87 2.66
N ARG A 63 -0.65 -2.57 2.76
CA ARG A 63 -1.00 -1.64 1.70
C ARG A 63 0.12 -0.64 1.50
N LEU A 64 0.62 -0.56 0.27
CA LEU A 64 1.48 0.53 -0.18
C LEU A 64 0.58 1.72 -0.48
N VAL A 65 0.87 2.88 0.10
CA VAL A 65 0.07 4.10 -0.03
C VAL A 65 0.93 5.26 -0.50
N TRP A 66 0.43 5.95 -1.51
CA TRP A 66 0.87 7.28 -1.93
C TRP A 66 -0.25 8.26 -1.59
N GLU A 67 0.03 9.23 -0.72
CA GLU A 67 -0.89 10.36 -0.48
C GLU A 67 -0.41 11.58 -1.26
N GLY A 68 -1.19 11.98 -2.27
CA GLY A 68 -0.79 13.00 -3.25
C GLY A 68 -0.67 14.40 -2.65
N GLU A 69 -1.60 14.78 -1.79
CA GLU A 69 -1.64 16.08 -1.12
C GLU A 69 -0.41 16.29 -0.22
N GLU A 70 -0.17 15.34 0.69
CA GLU A 70 0.94 15.41 1.65
C GLU A 70 2.30 15.05 1.02
N ARG A 71 2.27 14.47 -0.17
CA ARG A 71 3.43 13.95 -0.92
C ARG A 71 4.23 12.94 -0.10
N VAL A 72 3.54 11.97 0.47
CA VAL A 72 4.14 10.93 1.32
C VAL A 72 3.92 9.54 0.74
N LEU A 73 4.91 8.68 0.95
CA LEU A 73 4.87 7.28 0.56
C LEU A 73 5.13 6.42 1.79
N PHE A 74 4.24 5.48 2.09
CA PHE A 74 4.35 4.61 3.25
C PHE A 74 3.69 3.25 3.01
N ILE A 75 3.92 2.32 3.94
CA ILE A 75 3.25 1.02 3.96
C ILE A 75 2.50 0.92 5.28
N GLU A 76 1.22 0.55 5.22
CA GLU A 76 0.41 0.25 6.38
C GLU A 76 0.04 -1.23 6.45
N CYS A 77 -0.28 -1.70 7.66
CA CYS A 77 -0.68 -3.06 7.93
C CYS A 77 -2.00 -3.12 8.72
N ALA A 78 -2.75 -4.18 8.52
CA ALA A 78 -3.93 -4.51 9.30
C ALA A 78 -4.10 -6.03 9.42
N ARG A 79 -4.78 -6.45 10.48
CA ARG A 79 -5.24 -7.83 10.66
C ARG A 79 -6.57 -8.01 9.94
N ALA A 80 -6.75 -9.16 9.31
CA ALA A 80 -7.94 -9.52 8.54
C ALA A 80 -8.45 -10.91 8.91
N SER A 81 -9.75 -11.15 8.73
CA SER A 81 -10.37 -12.47 8.76
C SER A 81 -11.12 -12.67 7.44
N GLY A 82 -10.60 -13.54 6.59
CA GLY A 82 -11.09 -13.69 5.21
C GLY A 82 -10.92 -12.39 4.41
N ALA A 83 -12.03 -11.84 3.92
CA ALA A 83 -12.05 -10.57 3.18
C ALA A 83 -12.23 -9.33 4.08
N SER A 84 -12.50 -9.52 5.38
CA SER A 84 -12.85 -8.43 6.29
C SER A 84 -11.66 -8.00 7.14
N LEU A 85 -11.40 -6.69 7.20
CA LEU A 85 -10.44 -6.12 8.15
C LEU A 85 -11.03 -6.16 9.56
N ILE A 86 -10.21 -6.59 10.52
CA ILE A 86 -10.62 -6.70 11.94
C ILE A 86 -9.80 -5.78 12.86
N SER A 87 -8.79 -5.09 12.32
CA SER A 87 -8.07 -4.03 13.01
C SER A 87 -8.02 -2.75 12.18
N ARG A 88 -7.66 -1.64 12.82
CA ARG A 88 -7.25 -0.43 12.11
C ARG A 88 -5.96 -0.68 11.33
N TRP A 89 -5.77 0.11 10.28
CA TRP A 89 -4.49 0.24 9.61
C TRP A 89 -3.48 0.98 10.48
N ILE A 90 -2.23 0.55 10.44
CA ILE A 90 -1.11 1.14 11.17
C ILE A 90 0.12 1.13 10.26
N ASP A 91 0.83 2.25 10.19
CA ASP A 91 2.11 2.36 9.51
C ASP A 91 3.12 1.33 10.04
N ILE A 92 3.78 0.60 9.14
CA ILE A 92 4.71 -0.48 9.53
C ILE A 92 5.98 0.05 10.18
N GLU A 93 6.45 1.25 9.83
CA GLU A 93 7.61 1.88 10.46
C GLU A 93 7.29 2.22 11.92
N TRP A 94 6.06 2.67 12.20
CA TRP A 94 5.59 2.88 13.57
C TRP A 94 5.47 1.58 14.34
N ALA A 95 4.92 0.53 13.72
CA ALA A 95 4.81 -0.78 14.35
C ALA A 95 6.19 -1.38 14.69
N VAL A 96 7.19 -1.17 13.83
CA VAL A 96 8.58 -1.60 14.05
C VAL A 96 9.24 -0.76 15.15
N ALA A 97 9.11 0.57 15.11
CA ALA A 97 9.69 1.46 16.11
C ALA A 97 9.04 1.34 17.49
N GLY A 98 7.77 0.95 17.56
CA GLY A 98 6.97 0.91 18.79
C GLY A 98 6.42 2.27 19.20
N GLU A 99 6.62 3.30 18.39
CA GLU A 99 6.11 4.65 18.59
C GLU A 99 5.75 5.32 17.27
N ARG A 100 5.05 6.46 17.35
CA ARG A 100 4.70 7.25 16.16
C ARG A 100 5.92 8.04 15.71
N LEU A 101 6.30 7.86 14.44
CA LEU A 101 7.40 8.60 13.83
C LEU A 101 6.91 9.89 13.15
N GLU A 102 7.84 10.83 12.93
CA GLU A 102 7.58 12.00 12.11
C GLU A 102 7.32 11.60 10.64
N VAL A 103 6.57 12.45 9.94
CA VAL A 103 6.19 12.20 8.55
C VAL A 103 7.40 12.37 7.63
N ASP A 104 7.80 11.29 6.96
CA ASP A 104 8.88 11.27 5.97
C ASP A 104 8.34 11.60 4.57
N ARG A 105 8.80 12.74 4.02
CA ARG A 105 8.44 13.23 2.67
C ARG A 105 9.56 12.99 1.65
N ASP A 106 10.57 12.19 1.98
CA ASP A 106 11.57 11.75 1.01
C ASP A 106 10.90 10.87 -0.06
N LEU A 107 11.10 11.23 -1.33
CA LEU A 107 10.57 10.49 -2.49
C LEU A 107 11.71 9.99 -3.37
N THR A 108 12.91 9.81 -2.84
CA THR A 108 14.04 9.22 -3.55
C THR A 108 14.09 7.70 -3.40
N ASP A 109 15.03 7.06 -4.07
CA ASP A 109 15.27 5.62 -3.93
C ASP A 109 15.66 5.24 -2.49
N ALA A 110 16.29 6.16 -1.74
CA ALA A 110 16.59 5.97 -0.32
C ALA A 110 15.32 5.77 0.51
N ARG A 111 14.19 6.40 0.16
CA ARG A 111 12.89 6.13 0.81
C ARG A 111 12.43 4.70 0.52
N LEU A 112 12.56 4.24 -0.71
CA LEU A 112 12.17 2.89 -1.11
C LEU A 112 12.99 1.83 -0.38
N GLU A 113 14.29 2.05 -0.23
CA GLU A 113 15.18 1.18 0.56
C GLU A 113 14.77 1.13 2.04
N ARG A 114 14.46 2.27 2.66
CA ARG A 114 13.97 2.31 4.05
C ARG A 114 12.64 1.58 4.22
N LEU A 115 11.69 1.78 3.30
CA LEU A 115 10.41 1.05 3.31
C LEU A 115 10.59 -0.45 3.12
N ALA A 116 11.51 -0.87 2.24
CA ALA A 116 11.85 -2.28 2.08
C ALA A 116 12.45 -2.87 3.36
N ALA A 117 13.37 -2.16 4.01
CA ALA A 117 13.96 -2.59 5.28
C ALA A 117 12.91 -2.69 6.40
N ALA A 118 12.02 -1.71 6.52
CA ALA A 118 10.92 -1.71 7.47
C ALA A 118 9.97 -2.89 7.22
N LEU A 119 9.64 -3.20 5.96
CA LEU A 119 8.82 -4.36 5.60
C LEU A 119 9.47 -5.66 6.05
N VAL A 120 10.76 -5.87 5.76
CA VAL A 120 11.49 -7.07 6.18
C VAL A 120 11.52 -7.21 7.70
N ALA A 121 11.80 -6.11 8.42
CA ALA A 121 11.83 -6.09 9.88
C ALA A 121 10.45 -6.40 10.49
N PHE A 122 9.39 -5.77 9.97
CA PHE A 122 8.01 -6.02 10.39
C PHE A 122 7.62 -7.49 10.23
N LEU A 123 7.92 -8.08 9.07
CA LEU A 123 7.61 -9.48 8.79
C LEU A 123 8.45 -10.46 9.64
N ALA A 124 9.70 -10.11 9.95
CA ALA A 124 10.54 -10.92 10.84
C ALA A 124 9.99 -10.96 12.26
N ARG A 125 9.54 -9.81 12.78
CA ARG A 125 8.92 -9.71 14.10
C ARG A 125 7.63 -10.52 14.20
N GLY A 126 6.73 -10.40 13.21
CA GLY A 126 5.47 -11.15 13.21
C GLY A 126 5.67 -12.68 13.19
N ARG A 127 6.74 -13.18 12.55
CA ARG A 127 7.09 -14.61 12.59
C ARG A 127 7.61 -15.05 13.95
N ALA A 128 8.38 -14.20 14.64
CA ALA A 128 8.90 -14.49 15.97
C ALA A 128 7.79 -14.53 17.03
N GLU A 129 6.76 -13.68 16.89
CA GLU A 129 5.61 -13.64 17.80
C GLU A 129 4.64 -14.83 17.59
N ALA A 130 4.70 -15.50 16.44
CA ALA A 130 3.87 -16.66 16.10
C ALA A 130 4.54 -18.03 16.38
N SER A 131 5.82 -18.03 16.78
CA SER A 131 6.60 -19.24 17.12
C SER A 131 6.58 -19.50 18.61
#